data_AF-A0A9K3GNG0-F1
#
_entry.id   AF-A0A9K3GNG0-F1
#
_cell.length_a   1.000
_cell.length_b   1.000
_cell.length_c   1.000
_cell.angle_alpha   90.00
_cell.angle_beta   90.00
_cell.angle_gamma   90.00
#
_symmetry.space_group_name_H-M   'P 1'
#
loop_
_entity.id
_entity.type
_entity.pdbx_description
1 polymer ?
#
loop_
_entity_poly.entity_id
_entity_poly.type
_entity_poly.pdbx_seq_one_letter_code
_entity_poly.pdbx_strand_id
1 'polypeptide(L)'
;MLARQISKGLVSSLSSCFSVPALKVEDRVFPNIHGEEDWHFESAVTRGSWGNMDMSPEDITEQVMLSELRGRGGAGFSTAQKWSFLKPLKKPK
;
A
#
# COMPACT_ATOMS: atom_id res chain seq x y z
N MET A 1 -1.11 -44.17 27.33
CA MET A 1 -1.08 -42.89 28.08
C MET A 1 -0.18 -41.83 27.41
N LEU A 2 -0.08 -41.75 26.07
CA LEU A 2 0.91 -40.89 25.39
C LEU A 2 0.40 -40.30 24.05
N ALA A 3 -0.85 -39.81 24.02
CA ALA A 3 -1.41 -39.20 22.79
C ALA A 3 -2.35 -38.01 23.07
N ARG A 4 -2.00 -37.15 24.04
CA ARG A 4 -2.82 -35.96 24.38
C ARG A 4 -2.04 -34.65 24.54
N GLN A 5 -0.75 -34.62 24.21
CA GLN A 5 0.12 -33.47 24.52
C GLN A 5 0.50 -32.57 23.31
N ILE A 6 0.05 -32.86 22.08
CA ILE A 6 0.52 -32.11 20.88
C ILE A 6 -0.42 -30.95 20.49
N SER A 7 -1.67 -30.91 20.95
CA SER A 7 -2.65 -29.95 20.42
C SER A 7 -2.67 -28.55 21.08
N LYS A 8 -1.99 -28.35 22.22
CA LYS A 8 -2.13 -27.11 23.00
C LYS A 8 -1.01 -26.07 22.79
N GLY A 9 0.07 -26.44 22.09
CA GLY A 9 1.22 -25.56 21.87
C GLY A 9 1.19 -24.76 20.56
N LEU A 10 0.41 -25.18 19.57
CA LEU A 10 0.41 -24.56 18.24
C LEU A 10 -0.65 -23.45 18.08
N VAL A 11 -1.66 -23.42 18.95
CA VAL A 11 -2.79 -22.47 18.86
C VAL A 11 -2.52 -21.17 19.61
N SER A 12 -1.56 -21.15 20.53
CA SER A 12 -1.23 -19.94 21.32
C SER A 12 -0.37 -18.92 20.57
N SER A 13 0.35 -19.30 19.51
CA SER A 13 1.12 -18.34 18.69
C SER A 13 0.26 -17.63 17.64
N LEU A 14 -0.86 -18.24 17.24
CA LEU A 14 -1.78 -17.70 16.24
C LEU A 14 -2.62 -16.53 16.76
N SER A 15 -2.73 -16.33 18.08
CA SER A 15 -3.43 -15.16 18.64
C SER A 15 -2.69 -13.85 18.37
N SER A 16 -1.36 -13.88 18.21
CA SER A 16 -0.56 -12.71 17.85
C SER A 16 -0.66 -12.36 16.37
N CYS A 17 -1.08 -13.30 15.51
CA CYS A 17 -1.20 -13.08 14.07
C CYS A 17 -2.42 -12.23 13.67
N PHE A 18 -3.38 -12.00 14.57
CA PHE A 18 -4.63 -11.28 14.26
C PHE A 18 -4.80 -9.98 15.06
N SER A 19 -3.74 -9.49 15.70
CA SER A 19 -3.72 -8.11 16.21
C SER A 19 -3.17 -7.21 15.11
N VAL A 20 -4.04 -6.80 14.18
CA VAL A 20 -3.70 -5.68 13.30
C VAL A 20 -3.55 -4.46 14.21
N PRO A 21 -2.36 -3.85 14.32
CA PRO A 21 -2.19 -2.68 15.17
C PRO A 21 -3.14 -1.59 14.70
N ALA A 22 -3.77 -0.89 15.64
CA ALA A 22 -4.63 0.24 15.32
C ALA A 22 -3.83 1.27 14.52
N LEU A 23 -4.31 1.62 13.32
CA LEU A 23 -3.66 2.59 12.45
C LEU A 23 -3.79 3.99 13.07
N LYS A 24 -2.67 4.70 13.17
CA LYS A 24 -2.68 6.09 13.65
C LYS A 24 -3.32 7.01 12.61
N VAL A 25 -3.70 8.21 13.02
CA VAL A 25 -4.35 9.18 12.11
C VAL A 25 -3.35 9.69 11.08
N GLU A 26 -2.09 9.85 11.49
CA GLU A 26 -1.00 10.38 10.66
C GLU A 26 -0.57 9.41 9.55
N ASP A 27 -0.77 8.10 9.77
CA ASP A 27 -0.39 7.05 8.82
C ASP A 27 -1.44 6.86 7.70
N ARG A 28 -2.50 7.67 7.68
CA ARG A 28 -3.57 7.59 6.67
C ARG A 28 -3.14 8.25 5.37
N VAL A 29 -3.12 7.47 4.29
CA VAL A 29 -2.87 7.97 2.93
C VAL A 29 -3.95 8.95 2.44
N PHE A 30 -5.19 8.79 2.92
CA PHE A 30 -6.33 9.64 2.55
C PHE A 30 -6.84 10.42 3.76
N PRO A 31 -6.26 11.59 4.07
CA PRO A 31 -6.64 12.36 5.26
C PRO A 31 -8.04 12.98 5.13
N ASN A 32 -8.39 13.53 3.96
CA ASN A 32 -9.68 14.21 3.72
C ASN A 32 -10.75 13.29 3.11
N ILE A 33 -10.94 12.08 3.64
CA ILE A 33 -11.95 11.14 3.12
C ILE A 33 -13.39 11.57 3.44
N HIS A 34 -13.56 12.31 4.53
CA HIS A 34 -14.87 12.77 5.00
C HIS A 34 -15.29 14.14 4.44
N GLY A 35 -14.39 14.85 3.75
CA GLY A 35 -14.68 16.16 3.17
C GLY A 35 -14.81 17.28 4.21
N GLU A 36 -14.13 17.15 5.35
CA GLU A 36 -14.08 18.19 6.38
C GLU A 36 -13.27 19.42 5.92
N GLU A 37 -12.30 19.19 5.03
CA GLU A 37 -11.54 20.23 4.36
C GLU A 37 -11.98 20.40 2.90
N ASP A 38 -11.59 21.53 2.30
CA ASP A 38 -11.84 21.76 0.89
C ASP A 38 -11.12 20.76 -0.02
N TRP A 39 -11.80 20.43 -1.11
CA TRP A 39 -11.39 19.53 -2.19
C TRP A 39 -10.65 20.24 -3.32
N HIS A 40 -10.55 21.58 -3.23
CA HIS A 40 -9.87 22.42 -4.19
C HIS A 40 -8.34 22.20 -4.19
N PHE A 41 -7.71 22.71 -5.25
CA PHE A 41 -6.28 22.54 -5.51
C PHE A 41 -5.41 23.10 -4.39
N GLU A 42 -5.69 24.33 -3.93
CA GLU A 42 -4.90 25.00 -2.88
C GLU A 42 -4.84 24.15 -1.61
N SER A 43 -5.98 23.61 -1.19
CA SER A 43 -6.08 22.72 -0.03
C SER A 43 -5.36 21.37 -0.25
N ALA A 44 -5.33 20.86 -1.49
CA ALA A 44 -4.55 19.66 -1.81
C ALA A 44 -3.03 19.89 -1.77
N VAL A 45 -2.58 21.09 -2.16
CA VAL A 45 -1.17 21.50 -2.05
C VAL A 45 -0.77 21.58 -0.58
N THR A 46 -1.61 22.19 0.27
CA THR A 46 -1.37 22.28 1.72
C THR A 46 -1.25 20.91 2.39
N ARG A 47 -2.01 19.91 1.92
CA ARG A 47 -1.92 18.50 2.38
C ARG A 47 -0.68 17.75 1.88
N GLY A 48 0.10 18.34 0.98
CA GLY A 48 1.30 17.71 0.41
C GLY A 48 1.06 16.74 -0.75
N SER A 49 -0.12 16.77 -1.39
CA SER A 49 -0.42 15.87 -2.52
C SER A 49 0.43 16.12 -3.77
N TRP A 50 0.99 17.32 -3.93
CA TRP A 50 1.71 17.78 -5.15
C TRP A 50 3.22 17.99 -4.94
N GLY A 51 3.88 17.12 -4.16
CA GLY A 51 5.29 17.33 -3.74
C GLY A 51 6.40 16.79 -4.65
N ASN A 52 6.26 15.57 -5.21
CA ASN A 52 7.37 14.88 -5.89
C ASN A 52 6.95 14.42 -7.30
N MET A 53 7.27 15.20 -8.34
CA MET A 53 6.86 14.92 -9.73
C MET A 53 8.00 14.62 -10.69
N ASP A 54 9.25 14.75 -10.23
CA ASP A 54 10.43 14.66 -11.09
C ASP A 54 11.01 13.23 -11.20
N MET A 55 10.33 12.23 -10.66
CA MET A 55 10.81 10.84 -10.66
C MET A 55 10.67 10.18 -12.04
N SER A 56 11.66 9.36 -12.41
CA SER A 56 11.56 8.55 -13.63
C SER A 56 10.52 7.42 -13.48
N PRO A 57 9.85 7.00 -14.56
CA PRO A 57 8.91 5.88 -14.53
C PRO A 57 9.52 4.57 -14.02
N GLU A 58 10.80 4.35 -14.28
CA GLU A 58 11.56 3.19 -13.82
C GLU A 58 11.73 3.23 -12.29
N ASP A 59 12.16 4.35 -11.75
CA ASP A 59 12.34 4.54 -10.30
C ASP A 59 11.00 4.40 -9.56
N ILE A 60 9.91 4.93 -10.13
CA ILE A 60 8.56 4.79 -9.55
C ILE A 60 8.16 3.31 -9.48
N THR A 61 8.45 2.55 -10.54
CA THR A 61 8.10 1.12 -10.59
C THR A 61 8.88 0.32 -9.56
N GLU A 62 10.17 0.63 -9.36
CA GLU A 62 11.01 0.01 -8.34
C GLU A 62 10.51 0.31 -6.91
N GLN A 63 10.19 1.58 -6.62
CA GLN A 63 9.65 1.97 -5.31
C GLN A 63 8.32 1.27 -4.99
N VAL A 64 7.42 1.15 -5.97
CA VAL A 64 6.13 0.44 -5.78
C VAL A 64 6.31 -1.07 -5.66
N MET A 65 7.38 -1.63 -6.25
CA MET A 65 7.75 -3.02 -6.07
C MET A 65 8.25 -3.27 -4.64
N LEU A 66 9.10 -2.39 -4.11
CA LEU A 66 9.60 -2.43 -2.74
C LEU A 66 8.49 -2.25 -1.69
N SER A 67 7.45 -1.44 -2.01
CA SER A 67 6.31 -1.23 -1.12
C SER A 67 5.32 -2.41 -1.09
N GLU A 68 5.55 -3.46 -1.87
CA GLU A 68 4.70 -4.65 -2.01
C GLU A 68 3.21 -4.31 -2.28
N LEU A 69 2.96 -3.21 -3.00
CA LEU A 69 1.59 -2.74 -3.21
C LEU A 69 0.83 -3.73 -4.09
N ARG A 70 -0.31 -4.19 -3.58
CA ARG A 70 -1.24 -5.08 -4.29
C ARG A 70 -2.49 -4.32 -4.72
N GLY A 71 -3.03 -4.68 -5.88
CA GLY A 71 -4.22 -4.07 -6.46
C GLY A 71 -5.43 -4.16 -5.53
N ARG A 72 -6.07 -3.02 -5.27
CA ARG A 72 -7.25 -2.89 -4.39
C ARG A 72 -8.59 -3.13 -5.09
N GLY A 73 -8.59 -3.57 -6.35
CA GLY A 73 -9.78 -3.92 -7.13
C GLY A 73 -10.31 -5.35 -6.92
N GLY A 74 -9.86 -6.08 -5.89
CA GLY A 74 -10.35 -7.41 -5.52
C GLY A 74 -9.46 -8.59 -5.93
N ALA A 75 -8.70 -8.49 -7.03
CA ALA A 75 -7.83 -9.59 -7.49
C ALA A 75 -6.49 -9.70 -6.73
N GLY A 76 -6.03 -8.62 -6.08
CA GLY A 76 -4.78 -8.62 -5.33
C GLY A 76 -3.51 -8.85 -6.18
N PHE A 77 -3.52 -8.57 -7.48
CA PHE A 77 -2.31 -8.67 -8.31
C PHE A 77 -1.26 -7.61 -7.88
N SER A 78 0.03 -7.90 -8.01
CA SER A 78 1.11 -6.93 -7.67
C SER A 78 1.07 -5.73 -8.62
N THR A 79 0.98 -4.52 -8.06
CA THR A 79 0.78 -3.31 -8.85
C THR A 79 1.98 -3.01 -9.73
N ALA A 80 3.21 -3.11 -9.20
CA ALA A 80 4.43 -2.86 -9.97
C ALA A 80 4.60 -3.82 -11.17
N GLN A 81 4.34 -5.12 -10.96
CA GLN A 81 4.41 -6.12 -12.04
C GLN A 81 3.35 -5.87 -13.11
N LYS A 82 2.18 -5.33 -12.74
CA LYS A 82 1.16 -4.95 -13.71
C LYS A 82 1.67 -3.83 -14.62
N TRP A 83 2.38 -2.87 -14.04
CA TRP A 83 2.92 -1.73 -14.78
C TRP A 83 4.10 -2.12 -15.67
N SER A 84 4.93 -3.08 -15.27
CA SER A 84 6.07 -3.55 -16.08
C SER A 84 5.67 -4.23 -17.40
N PHE A 85 4.40 -4.57 -17.61
CA PHE A 85 3.92 -5.10 -18.88
C PHE A 85 3.74 -4.03 -19.96
N LEU A 86 3.75 -2.76 -19.58
CA LEU A 86 3.66 -1.66 -20.53
C LEU A 86 4.98 -1.51 -21.29
N LYS A 87 4.88 -1.26 -22.60
CA LYS A 87 6.05 -0.97 -23.43
C LYS A 87 6.63 0.39 -23.04
N PRO A 88 7.96 0.57 -23.03
CA PRO A 88 8.57 1.87 -22.77
C PRO A 88 8.09 2.90 -23.80
N LEU A 89 7.85 4.13 -23.34
CA LEU A 89 7.45 5.23 -24.21
C LEU A 89 8.56 5.48 -25.23
N LYS A 90 8.29 5.24 -26.52
CA LYS A 90 9.17 5.71 -27.59
C LYS A 90 9.13 7.23 -27.59
N LYS A 91 10.28 7.89 -27.40
CA LYS A 91 10.40 9.33 -27.66
C LYS A 91 9.88 9.61 -29.09
N PRO A 92 9.07 10.67 -29.31
CA PRO A 92 8.71 11.06 -30.66
C PRO A 92 9.99 11.30 -31.46
N LYS A 93 10.05 10.74 -32.67
CA LYS A 93 11.14 10.98 -33.61
C LYS A 93 11.08 12.40 -34.13
#